data_AF-A0A1A7X0V0-F1
#
_entry.id   AF-A0A1A7X0V0-F1
#
_cell.length_a   1.000
_cell.length_b   1.000
_cell.length_c   1.000
_cell.angle_alpha   90.00
_cell.angle_beta   90.00
_cell.angle_gamma   90.00
#
_symmetry.space_group_name_H-M   'P 1'
#
loop_
_entity.id
_entity.type
_entity.pdbx_description
1 polymer ?
#
loop_
_entity_poly.entity_id
_entity_poly.type
_entity_poly.pdbx_seq_one_letter_code
_entity_poly.pdbx_strand_id
1 'polypeptide(L)'
;VSIALLCSFLLGLGDSCFNTQLYSILGHVYAEQSAPAFAIFKFIQSVSAAVAFFYSGYLLLMWQLLLLVILGFAGTLCFFVVERMQDFTIDLQED
;
A
#
# COMPACT_ATOMS: atom_id res chain seq x y z
N VAL A 1 6.21 13.69 24.11
CA VAL A 1 5.14 12.67 24.02
C VAL A 1 4.06 13.07 23.02
N SER A 2 3.48 14.28 23.10
CA SER A 2 2.38 14.72 22.21
C SER A 2 2.70 14.66 20.71
N ILE A 3 3.91 15.04 20.30
CA ILE A 3 4.34 14.98 18.88
C ILE A 3 4.43 13.53 18.39
N ALA A 4 4.98 12.62 19.21
CA ALA A 4 5.06 11.21 18.87
C ALA A 4 3.67 10.58 18.75
N LEU A 5 2.74 10.93 19.64
CA LEU A 5 1.34 10.48 19.56
C LEU A 5 0.65 11.00 18.29
N LEU A 6 0.87 12.27 17.94
CA LEU A 6 0.33 12.84 16.71
C LEU A 6 0.92 12.16 15.47
N CYS A 7 2.24 11.92 15.42
CA CYS A 7 2.87 11.17 14.33
C CYS A 7 2.35 9.74 14.22
N SER A 8 2.23 9.01 15.34
CA SER A 8 1.67 7.66 15.32
C SER A 8 0.20 7.64 14.89
N PHE A 9 -0.59 8.65 15.28
CA PHE A 9 -1.96 8.81 14.83
C PHE A 9 -2.04 9.05 13.32
N LEU A 10 -1.26 10.00 12.79
CA LEU A 10 -1.22 10.30 11.35
C LEU A 10 -0.71 9.11 10.54
N LEU A 11 0.31 8.40 11.03
CA LEU A 11 0.81 7.18 10.42
C LEU A 11 -0.26 6.09 10.36
N GLY A 12 -0.96 5.83 11.48
CA GLY A 12 -2.04 4.84 11.52
C GLY A 12 -3.23 5.21 10.63
N LEU A 13 -3.57 6.51 10.56
CA LEU A 13 -4.59 7.02 9.66
C LEU A 13 -4.21 6.80 8.19
N GLY A 14 -2.96 7.12 7.83
CA GLY A 14 -2.42 6.91 6.49
C GLY A 14 -2.40 5.44 6.08
N ASP A 15 -1.87 4.55 6.94
CA ASP A 15 -1.84 3.10 6.70
C ASP A 15 -3.25 2.53 6.47
N SER A 16 -4.21 2.93 7.30
CA SER A 16 -5.61 2.49 7.17
C SER A 16 -6.21 2.92 5.83
N CYS A 17 -6.03 4.19 5.44
CA CYS A 17 -6.52 4.72 4.17
C CYS A 17 -5.88 3.99 2.98
N PHE A 18 -4.57 3.76 3.02
CA PHE A 18 -3.84 3.07 1.95
C PHE A 18 -4.32 1.63 1.79
N ASN A 19 -4.52 0.92 2.90
CA ASN A 19 -5.06 -0.43 2.92
C ASN A 19 -6.48 -0.46 2.33
N THR A 20 -7.38 0.45 2.72
CA THR A 20 -8.74 0.51 2.16
C THR A 20 -8.74 0.73 0.66
N GLN A 21 -7.95 1.69 0.16
CA GLN A 21 -7.87 1.98 -1.28
C GLN A 21 -7.32 0.78 -2.06
N LEU A 22 -6.25 0.16 -1.56
CA LEU A 22 -5.64 -1.01 -2.18
C LEU A 22 -6.61 -2.18 -2.27
N TYR A 23 -7.28 -2.50 -1.17
CA TYR A 23 -8.25 -3.59 -1.15
C TYR A 23 -9.45 -3.31 -2.07
N SER A 24 -9.89 -2.05 -2.17
CA SER A 24 -10.98 -1.68 -3.08
C SER A 24 -10.60 -1.91 -4.54
N ILE A 25 -9.39 -1.51 -4.95
CA ILE A 25 -8.93 -1.69 -6.34
C ILE A 25 -8.70 -3.17 -6.63
N LEU A 26 -8.06 -3.91 -5.72
CA LEU A 26 -7.82 -5.34 -5.89
C LEU A 26 -9.13 -6.12 -6.02
N GLY A 27 -10.14 -5.78 -5.20
CA GLY A 27 -11.47 -6.37 -5.26
C GLY A 27 -12.26 -5.98 -6.51
N HIS A 28 -12.01 -4.81 -7.08
CA HIS A 28 -12.66 -4.38 -8.32
C HIS A 28 -12.03 -5.02 -9.55
N VAL A 29 -10.69 -4.98 -9.68
CA VAL A 29 -9.94 -5.50 -10.83
C VAL A 29 -10.01 -7.03 -10.91
N TYR A 30 -9.96 -7.71 -9.76
CA TYR A 30 -10.02 -9.17 -9.68
C TYR A 30 -11.34 -9.66 -9.09
N ALA A 31 -12.46 -9.00 -9.37
CA ALA A 31 -13.76 -9.33 -8.78
C ALA A 31 -14.14 -10.82 -8.92
N GLU A 32 -13.93 -11.42 -10.09
CA GLU A 32 -14.23 -12.84 -10.34
C GLU A 32 -13.27 -13.81 -9.64
N GLN A 33 -12.02 -13.40 -9.41
CA GLN A 33 -10.96 -14.21 -8.80
C GLN A 33 -10.34 -13.51 -7.58
N SER A 34 -11.19 -12.93 -6.73
CA SER A 34 -10.71 -12.12 -5.61
C SER A 34 -9.94 -12.97 -4.59
N ALA A 35 -10.44 -14.16 -4.23
CA ALA A 35 -9.80 -15.00 -3.23
C ALA A 35 -8.30 -15.29 -3.50
N PRO A 36 -7.88 -15.77 -4.69
CA PRO A 36 -6.45 -15.97 -4.99
C PRO A 36 -5.67 -14.65 -5.09
N ALA A 37 -6.25 -13.56 -5.60
CA ALA A 37 -5.59 -12.26 -5.67
C ALA A 37 -5.27 -11.70 -4.27
N PHE A 38 -6.24 -11.76 -3.35
CA PHE A 38 -6.03 -11.38 -1.94
C PHE A 38 -5.04 -12.31 -1.23
N ALA A 39 -5.02 -13.61 -1.56
CA ALA A 39 -4.05 -14.56 -1.00
C ALA A 39 -2.61 -14.20 -1.39
N ILE A 40 -2.37 -13.89 -2.67
CA ILE A 40 -1.06 -13.43 -3.17
C ILE A 40 -0.66 -12.11 -2.49
N PHE A 41 -1.60 -11.16 -2.38
CA PHE A 41 -1.35 -9.90 -1.69
C PHE A 41 -0.92 -10.11 -0.23
N LYS A 42 -1.66 -10.93 0.52
CA LYS A 42 -1.34 -11.28 1.92
C LYS A 42 -0.01 -12.03 2.04
N PHE A 43 0.33 -12.88 1.06
CA PHE A 43 1.62 -13.55 1.01
C PHE A 43 2.77 -12.55 0.87
N ILE A 44 2.67 -11.60 -0.06
CA ILE A 44 3.69 -10.55 -0.26
C ILE A 44 3.79 -9.65 0.98
N GLN A 45 2.65 -9.32 1.62
CA GLN A 45 2.64 -8.58 2.89
C GLN A 45 3.37 -9.33 4.02
N SER A 46 3.22 -10.66 4.09
CA SER A 46 3.95 -11.49 5.06
C SER A 46 5.45 -11.57 4.76
N VAL A 47 5.83 -11.74 3.50
CA VAL A 47 7.25 -11.76 3.08
C VAL A 47 7.92 -10.41 3.38
N SER A 48 7.27 -9.30 3.03
CA SER A 48 7.79 -7.97 3.35
C SER A 48 7.92 -7.72 4.86
N ALA A 49 6.96 -8.20 5.66
CA ALA A 49 7.07 -8.16 7.12
C ALA A 49 8.26 -9.00 7.64
N ALA A 50 8.51 -10.18 7.06
CA ALA A 50 9.67 -11.00 7.41
C ALA A 50 11.00 -10.29 7.07
N VAL A 51 11.08 -9.66 5.90
CA VAL A 51 12.22 -8.82 5.51
C VAL A 51 12.37 -7.63 6.47
N ALA A 52 11.26 -7.00 6.87
CA ALA A 52 11.26 -5.91 7.83
C ALA A 52 11.78 -6.31 9.19
N PHE A 53 11.37 -7.47 9.70
CA PHE A 53 11.93 -8.02 10.93
C PHE A 53 13.42 -8.36 10.81
N PHE A 54 13.87 -8.85 9.65
CA PHE A 54 15.28 -9.15 9.42
C PHE A 54 16.17 -7.90 9.48
N TYR A 55 15.79 -6.82 8.80
CA TYR A 55 16.57 -5.57 8.84
C TYR A 55 16.36 -4.74 10.11
N SER A 56 15.28 -4.99 10.87
CA SER A 56 14.94 -4.23 12.09
C SER A 56 16.06 -4.25 13.13
N GLY A 57 16.84 -5.33 13.21
CA GLY A 57 17.98 -5.43 14.13
C GLY A 57 19.20 -4.59 13.75
N TYR A 58 19.28 -4.13 12.50
CA TYR A 58 20.44 -3.40 11.96
C TYR A 58 20.14 -1.93 11.66
N LEU A 59 18.88 -1.56 11.41
CA LEU A 59 18.47 -0.21 11.02
C LEU A 59 17.86 0.58 12.19
N LEU A 60 18.35 1.80 12.40
CA LEU A 60 17.75 2.76 13.34
C LEU A 60 16.32 3.16 12.91
N LEU A 61 15.47 3.46 13.89
CA LEU A 61 14.05 3.83 13.71
C LEU A 61 13.82 4.90 12.62
N MET A 62 14.69 5.92 12.54
CA MET A 62 14.58 6.97 11.52
C MET A 62 14.71 6.42 10.10
N TRP A 63 15.59 5.44 9.87
CA TRP A 63 15.76 4.84 8.55
C TRP A 63 14.55 3.99 8.14
N GLN A 64 13.91 3.31 9.11
CA GLN A 64 12.67 2.58 8.85
C GLN A 64 11.52 3.53 8.47
N LEU A 65 11.39 4.68 9.14
CA LEU A 65 10.41 5.71 8.77
C LEU A 65 10.70 6.32 7.40
N LEU A 66 11.97 6.54 7.05
CA LEU A 66 12.35 7.09 5.75
C LEU A 66 11.98 6.12 4.63
N LEU A 67 12.28 4.82 4.80
CA LEU A 67 11.86 3.77 3.86
C LEU A 67 10.34 3.71 3.73
N LEU A 68 9.59 3.82 4.83
CA LEU A 68 8.14 3.86 4.82
C LEU A 68 7.60 5.05 4.00
N VAL A 69 8.18 6.25 4.15
CA VAL A 69 7.75 7.43 3.39
C VAL A 69 8.05 7.29 1.90
N ILE A 70 9.25 6.82 1.53
CA ILE A 70 9.62 6.62 0.11
C ILE A 70 8.72 5.57 -0.53
N LEU A 71 8.56 4.41 0.11
CA LEU A 71 7.76 3.31 -0.42
C LEU A 71 6.27 3.67 -0.44
N GLY A 72 5.77 4.37 0.58
CA GLY A 72 4.41 4.88 0.63
C GLY A 72 4.14 5.87 -0.50
N PHE A 73 5.04 6.83 -0.72
CA PHE A 73 4.91 7.80 -1.81
C PHE A 73 4.95 7.12 -3.20
N ALA A 74 5.89 6.20 -3.41
CA ALA A 74 5.95 5.40 -4.64
C ALA A 74 4.67 4.58 -4.85
N GLY A 75 4.13 4.00 -3.77
CA GLY A 75 2.85 3.30 -3.78
C GLY A 75 1.70 4.20 -4.20
N THR A 76 1.58 5.41 -3.63
CA THR A 76 0.56 6.39 -4.02
C THR A 76 0.67 6.80 -5.48
N LEU A 77 1.88 7.00 -6.00
CA LEU A 77 2.08 7.28 -7.43
C LEU A 77 1.62 6.11 -8.30
N CYS A 78 1.95 4.87 -7.90
CA CYS A 78 1.53 3.68 -8.61
C CYS A 78 -0.01 3.56 -8.63
N PHE A 79 -0.68 3.87 -7.52
CA PHE A 79 -2.15 3.96 -7.44
C PHE A 79 -2.71 4.95 -8.45
N PHE A 80 -2.14 6.16 -8.49
CA PHE A 80 -2.58 7.20 -9.40
C PHE A 80 -2.41 6.77 -10.87
N VAL A 81 -1.32 6.09 -11.20
CA VAL A 81 -1.10 5.55 -12.55
C VAL A 81 -2.11 4.46 -12.89
N VAL A 82 -2.37 3.51 -11.99
CA VAL A 82 -3.34 2.42 -12.21
C VAL A 82 -4.74 2.98 -12.44
N GLU A 83 -5.18 3.92 -11.59
CA GLU A 83 -6.49 4.56 -11.72
C GLU A 83 -6.63 5.26 -13.08
N ARG A 84 -5.61 5.99 -13.53
CA ARG A 84 -5.62 6.67 -14.84
C ARG A 84 -5.61 5.73 -16.03
N MET A 85 -4.90 4.61 -15.93
CA MET A 85 -4.90 3.59 -16.98
C MET A 85 -6.27 2.91 -17.09
N GLN A 86 -6.95 2.72 -15.95
CA GLN A 86 -8.26 2.10 -15.90
C GLN A 86 -9.33 3.03 -16.50
N ASP A 87 -9.31 4.31 -16.12
CA ASP A 87 -10.20 5.36 -16.67
C ASP A 87 -10.06 5.45 -18.20
N PHE A 88 -8.82 5.54 -18.70
CA PHE A 88 -8.53 5.59 -20.14
C PHE A 88 -9.00 4.34 -20.92
N THR A 89 -8.97 3.16 -20.28
CA THR A 89 -9.45 1.93 -20.93
C THR A 89 -10.97 1.92 -21.08
N ILE A 90 -11.69 2.53 -20.13
CA ILE A 90 -13.15 2.65 -20.18
C ILE A 90 -13.55 3.62 -21.31
N ASP A 91 -12.87 4.76 -21.44
CA ASP A 91 -13.14 5.73 -22.53
C ASP A 91 -12.99 5.09 -23.92
N LEU A 92 -11.97 4.24 -24.13
CA LEU A 92 -11.77 3.52 -25.41
C LEU A 92 -12.85 2.49 -25.73
N GLN A 93 -13.66 2.06 -24.76
CA GLN A 93 -14.77 1.14 -24.98
C GLN A 93 -16.10 1.85 -25.27
N GLU A 94 -16.20 3.15 -25.01
CA GLU A 94 -17.41 3.94 -25.28
C GLU A 94 -17.41 4.62 -26.66
N ASP A 95 -16.26 4.69 -27.34
CA ASP A 95 -16.09 5.13 -28.74
C ASP A 95 -16.11 3.97 -29.76
#